data_AF-A0A8T4J924-F1
#
_entry.id   AF-A0A8T4J924-F1
#
_cell.length_a   1.000
_cell.length_b   1.000
_cell.length_c   1.000
_cell.angle_alpha   90.00
_cell.angle_beta   90.00
_cell.angle_gamma   90.00
#
_symmetry.space_group_name_H-M   'P 1'
#
loop_
_entity.id
_entity.type
_entity.pdbx_description
1 polymer ?
#
loop_
_entity_poly.entity_id
_entity_poly.type
_entity_poly.pdbx_seq_one_letter_code
_entity_poly.pdbx_strand_id
1 'polypeptide(L)' 'RLAKKEIKLMDMIIGEADMPAFYYDIHNIAKSKKTTVPKFDTISKALKKKGYEMSRTHFSETCIKTDAPREQVEKLIK' A
#
# COMPACT_ATOMS: atom_id res chain seq x y z
N ARG A 1 -31.27 1.14 -1.76
CA ARG A 1 -30.52 -0.08 -2.17
C ARG A 1 -29.12 0.41 -2.55
N LEU A 2 -28.06 -0.02 -1.87
CA LEU A 2 -26.69 0.40 -2.19
C LEU A 2 -26.35 -0.05 -3.62
N ALA A 3 -25.72 0.81 -4.42
CA ALA A 3 -25.27 0.41 -5.74
C ALA A 3 -23.95 -0.40 -5.65
N LYS A 4 -23.61 -1.08 -6.75
CA LYS A 4 -22.43 -1.96 -6.84
C LYS A 4 -21.12 -1.25 -6.49
N LYS A 5 -21.05 0.08 -6.68
CA LYS A 5 -19.87 0.89 -6.39
C LYS A 5 -19.71 1.14 -4.89
N GLU A 6 -20.79 1.40 -4.15
CA GLU A 6 -20.69 1.58 -2.69
C GLU A 6 -20.27 0.28 -1.99
N ILE A 7 -20.79 -0.87 -2.44
CA ILE A 7 -20.42 -2.18 -1.86
C ILE A 7 -18.92 -2.44 -2.06
N LYS A 8 -18.40 -2.21 -3.28
CA LYS A 8 -16.97 -2.38 -3.57
C LYS A 8 -16.07 -1.45 -2.74
N LEU A 9 -16.52 -0.23 -2.48
CA LEU A 9 -15.81 0.71 -1.62
C LEU A 9 -15.83 0.23 -0.16
N MET A 10 -16.97 -0.24 0.33
CA MET A 10 -17.10 -0.79 1.68
C MET A 10 -16.21 -2.02 1.89
N ASP A 11 -16.17 -2.94 0.93
CA ASP A 11 -15.28 -4.11 1.00
C ASP A 11 -13.79 -3.70 1.08
N MET A 12 -13.41 -2.66 0.33
CA MET A 12 -12.06 -2.11 0.38
C MET A 12 -11.75 -1.50 1.76
N ILE A 13 -12.68 -0.70 2.30
CA ILE A 13 -12.54 -0.06 3.62
C ILE A 13 -12.46 -1.12 4.74
N ILE A 14 -13.28 -2.17 4.68
CA ILE A 14 -13.26 -3.27 5.66
C ILE A 14 -11.91 -3.99 5.62
N GLY A 15 -11.41 -4.35 4.43
CA GLY A 15 -10.09 -4.98 4.30
C GLY A 15 -8.91 -4.07 4.69
N GLU A 16 -9.15 -2.76 4.79
CA GLU A 16 -8.19 -1.77 5.28
C GLU A 16 -8.28 -1.50 6.79
N ALA A 17 -9.39 -1.87 7.43
CA ALA A 17 -9.64 -1.57 8.84
C ALA A 17 -8.72 -2.36 9.77
N ASP A 18 -8.34 -3.59 9.37
CA ASP A 18 -7.41 -4.45 10.10
C ASP A 18 -5.93 -4.10 9.87
N MET A 19 -5.65 -3.21 8.91
CA MET A 19 -4.29 -2.77 8.62
C MET A 19 -3.85 -1.64 9.56
N PRO A 20 -2.53 -1.48 9.78
CA PRO A 20 -2.01 -0.42 10.64
C PRO A 20 -2.48 0.98 10.23
N ALA A 21 -2.56 1.87 11.22
CA ALA A 21 -2.72 3.29 10.97
C ALA A 21 -1.55 3.81 10.11
N PHE A 22 -1.83 4.78 9.24
CA PHE A 22 -0.92 5.38 8.24
C PHE A 22 -0.73 4.58 6.94
N TYR A 23 -0.39 5.32 5.89
CA TYR A 23 -0.12 4.80 4.55
C TYR A 23 1.19 5.39 4.04
N TYR A 24 1.88 4.65 3.18
CA TYR A 24 3.06 5.10 2.47
C TYR A 24 2.69 5.43 1.03
N ASP A 25 3.00 6.65 0.61
CA ASP A 25 2.88 7.04 -0.80
C ASP A 25 4.16 6.62 -1.55
N ILE A 26 4.04 5.57 -2.37
CA ILE A 26 5.17 5.01 -3.12
C ILE A 26 5.70 6.05 -4.12
N HIS A 27 4.83 6.86 -4.73
CA HIS A 27 5.25 7.88 -5.68
C HIS A 27 6.07 8.97 -5.01
N ASN A 28 5.65 9.43 -3.83
CA ASN A 28 6.41 10.40 -3.07
C ASN A 28 7.75 9.84 -2.58
N ILE A 29 7.80 8.59 -2.14
CA ILE A 29 9.07 7.94 -1.72
C ILE A 29 10.00 7.74 -2.93
N ALA A 30 9.47 7.35 -4.09
CA ALA A 30 10.27 7.22 -5.31
C ALA A 30 10.80 8.58 -5.78
N LYS A 31 9.98 9.63 -5.73
CA LYS A 31 10.37 11.01 -6.06
C LYS A 31 11.46 11.53 -5.13
N SER A 32 11.35 11.30 -3.81
CA SER A 32 12.38 11.73 -2.85
C SER A 32 13.71 11.00 -3.07
N LYS A 33 13.65 9.74 -3.50
CA LYS A 33 14.82 8.92 -3.84
C LYS A 33 15.34 9.10 -5.27
N LYS A 34 14.69 9.92 -6.09
CA LYS A 34 14.96 10.08 -7.54
C LYS A 34 14.99 8.74 -8.29
N THR A 35 14.16 7.78 -7.87
CA THR A 35 14.09 6.45 -8.48
C THR A 35 12.74 6.21 -9.13
N THR A 36 12.65 5.12 -9.89
CA THR A 36 11.41 4.74 -10.57
C THR A 36 10.44 4.10 -9.58
N VAL A 37 9.15 4.44 -9.70
CA VAL A 37 8.09 3.83 -8.88
C VAL A 37 8.05 2.33 -9.15
N PRO A 38 8.34 1.46 -8.15
CA PRO A 38 8.24 0.03 -8.35
C PRO A 38 6.78 -0.37 -8.50
N LYS A 39 6.52 -1.44 -9.27
CA LYS A 39 5.17 -1.98 -9.40
C LYS A 39 4.66 -2.48 -8.05
N PHE A 40 3.37 -2.27 -7.78
CA PHE A 40 2.71 -2.74 -6.56
C PHE A 40 2.95 -4.24 -6.29
N ASP A 41 2.88 -5.08 -7.33
CA ASP A 41 3.15 -6.53 -7.21
C ASP A 41 4.58 -6.84 -6.76
N THR A 42 5.57 -6.06 -7.21
CA THR A 42 6.97 -6.21 -6.79
C THR A 42 7.13 -5.88 -5.31
N ILE A 43 6.51 -4.78 -4.85
CA ILE A 43 6.55 -4.36 -3.44
C ILE A 43 5.82 -5.40 -2.58
N SER A 44 4.62 -5.82 -3.01
CA SER A 44 3.82 -6.84 -2.32
C SER A 44 4.61 -8.14 -2.13
N LYS A 45 5.21 -8.66 -3.20
CA LYS A 45 6.02 -9.89 -3.14
C LYS A 45 7.21 -9.73 -2.21
N ALA A 46 7.88 -8.58 -2.25
CA ALA A 46 9.07 -8.34 -1.43
C ALA A 46 8.73 -8.16 0.06
N LEU A 47 7.60 -7.52 0.39
CA LEU A 47 7.07 -7.42 1.76
C LEU A 47 6.60 -8.79 2.26
N LYS A 48 5.83 -9.51 1.45
CA LYS A 48 5.34 -10.86 1.79
C LYS A 48 6.49 -11.84 2.01
N LYS A 49 7.56 -11.77 1.22
CA LYS A 49 8.79 -12.57 1.41
C LYS A 49 9.47 -12.28 2.75
N LYS A 50 9.30 -11.09 3.30
CA LYS A 50 9.82 -10.68 4.62
C LYS A 50 8.83 -10.94 5.76
N GLY A 51 7.64 -11.49 5.46
CA GLY A 51 6.60 -11.76 6.46
C GLY A 51 5.69 -10.57 6.78
N TYR A 52 5.73 -9.52 5.96
CA TYR A 52 4.90 -8.32 6.13
C TYR A 52 3.65 -8.37 5.25
N GLU A 53 2.54 -7.87 5.78
CA GLU A 53 1.29 -7.67 5.06
C GLU A 53 1.23 -6.30 4.40
N MET A 54 0.56 -6.25 3.25
CA MET A 54 0.37 -5.02 2.50
C MET A 54 -0.99 -5.00 1.84
N SER A 55 -1.69 -3.87 1.95
CA SER A 55 -2.97 -3.63 1.29
C SER A 55 -2.95 -2.30 0.51
N ARG A 56 -3.85 -2.17 -0.45
CA ARG A 56 -4.14 -0.89 -1.10
C ARG A 56 -4.93 -0.01 -0.14
N THR A 57 -4.97 1.29 -0.43
CA THR A 57 -5.86 2.18 0.30
C THR A 57 -6.88 2.86 -0.59
N HIS A 58 -8.08 3.06 -0.04
CA HIS A 58 -9.18 3.81 -0.62
C HIS A 58 -8.83 5.29 -0.78
N PHE A 59 -7.79 5.78 -0.09
CA PHE A 59 -7.34 7.17 -0.19
C PHE A 59 -6.70 7.46 -1.55
N SER A 60 -5.89 6.55 -2.07
CA SER A 60 -5.21 6.72 -3.35
C SER A 60 -4.66 5.39 -3.87
N GLU A 61 -4.71 5.20 -5.18
CA GLU A 61 -4.12 4.04 -5.87
C GLU A 61 -2.58 3.99 -5.76
N THR A 62 -1.94 5.13 -5.45
CA THR A 62 -0.49 5.28 -5.28
C THR A 62 -0.01 4.99 -3.85
N CYS A 63 -0.95 4.92 -2.91
CA CYS A 63 -0.67 4.71 -1.50
C CYS A 63 -0.84 3.23 -1.12
N ILE A 64 -0.01 2.78 -0.19
CA ILE A 64 -0.07 1.43 0.37
C ILE A 64 -0.10 1.46 1.89
N LYS A 65 -0.85 0.55 2.48
CA LYS A 65 -0.79 0.25 3.90
C LYS A 65 0.07 -0.99 4.09
N THR A 66 0.97 -0.98 5.06
CA THR A 66 1.78 -2.14 5.42
C THR A 66 2.15 -2.08 6.89
N ASP A 67 2.24 -3.25 7.52
CA ASP A 67 2.81 -3.46 8.85
C ASP A 67 4.34 -3.31 8.87
N ALA A 68 4.97 -3.21 7.70
CA ALA A 68 6.40 -3.02 7.60
C ALA A 68 6.83 -1.63 8.10
N PRO A 69 7.94 -1.55 8.85
CA PRO A 69 8.49 -0.27 9.25
C PRO A 69 8.98 0.51 8.04
N ARG A 70 8.95 1.85 8.14
CA ARG A 70 9.33 2.78 7.08
C ARG A 70 10.65 2.44 6.40
N GLU A 71 11.67 2.06 7.16
CA GLU A 71 12.98 1.68 6.63
C GLU A 71 12.93 0.49 5.67
N GLN A 72 12.04 -0.48 5.92
CA GLN A 72 11.88 -1.64 5.03
C GLN A 72 11.21 -1.24 3.73
N VAL A 73 10.20 -0.36 3.79
CA VAL A 73 9.52 0.21 2.61
C VAL A 73 10.51 1.02 1.77
N GLU A 74 11.30 1.88 2.42
CA GLU A 74 12.32 2.67 1.75
C GLU A 74 13.40 1.77 1.12
N LYS A 75 13.81 0.67 1.75
CA LYS A 75 14.79 -0.27 1.17
C LYS A 75 14.29 -0.97 -0.11
N LEU A 76 12.98 -1.09 -0.30
CA LEU A 76 12.37 -1.67 -1.49
C LEU A 76 12.33 -0.70 -2.68
N ILE A 77 12.37 0.60 -2.39
CA ILE A 77 12.41 1.66 -3.38
C ILE A 77 13.88 2.06 -3.53
N LYS A 78 14.57 1.39 -4.47
CA LYS A 78 15.95 1.65 -4.88
C LYS A 78 15.95 2.09 -6.33
#